data_AF-A0A8S3F2B1-F1
#
_entry.id   AF-A0A8S3F2B1-F1
#
_cell.length_a   1.000
_cell.length_b   1.000
_cell.length_c   1.000
_cell.angle_alpha   90.00
_cell.angle_beta   90.00
_cell.angle_gamma   90.00
#
_symmetry.space_group_name_H-M   'P 1'
#
loop_
_entity.id
_entity.type
_entity.pdbx_description
1 polymer ?
#
loop_
_entity_poly.entity_id
_entity_poly.type
_entity_poly.pdbx_seq_one_letter_code
_entity_poly.pdbx_strand_id
1 'polypeptide(L)'
;VWSLGCVLYHMVALVPPFYTSNILLLAGKICAGEYDHTPLQYYSESIRQIIFECLTVDPSNRPDIVGVAKLCTEQLMLYTDRSCATIQSLKKRLRQSELYYLKQQSQSQSQQQSV
;
A
#
# COMPACT_ATOMS: atom_id res chain seq x y z
N VAL A 1 -6.13 -10.64 1.83
CA VAL A 1 -6.11 -10.07 3.19
C VAL A 1 -5.27 -10.93 4.14
N TRP A 2 -5.58 -12.22 4.33
CA TRP A 2 -4.76 -13.10 5.19
C TRP A 2 -3.26 -13.07 4.87
N SER A 3 -2.89 -13.28 3.59
CA SER A 3 -1.48 -13.24 3.18
C SER A 3 -0.83 -11.87 3.41
N LEU A 4 -1.61 -10.77 3.36
CA LEU A 4 -1.11 -9.45 3.73
C LEU A 4 -0.79 -9.39 5.22
N GLY A 5 -1.67 -9.91 6.07
CA GLY A 5 -1.40 -10.08 7.51
C GLY A 5 -0.12 -10.88 7.78
N CYS A 6 0.09 -11.98 7.06
CA CYS A 6 1.32 -12.77 7.15
C CYS A 6 2.57 -11.97 6.76
N VAL A 7 2.51 -11.21 5.67
CA VAL A 7 3.63 -10.37 5.19
C VAL A 7 3.92 -9.23 6.18
N LEU A 8 2.88 -8.54 6.66
CA LEU A 8 3.02 -7.48 7.66
C LEU A 8 3.62 -8.01 8.96
N TYR A 9 3.11 -9.14 9.47
CA TYR A 9 3.66 -9.80 10.64
C TYR A 9 5.14 -10.16 10.44
N HIS A 10 5.48 -10.75 9.28
CA HIS A 10 6.86 -11.13 8.99
C HIS A 10 7.80 -9.93 8.98
N MET A 11 7.37 -8.78 8.44
CA MET A 11 8.19 -7.57 8.45
C MET A 11 8.45 -7.03 9.86
N VAL A 12 7.50 -7.16 10.79
CA VAL A 12 7.65 -6.65 12.16
C VAL A 12 8.34 -7.64 13.11
N ALA A 13 8.12 -8.94 12.92
CA ALA A 13 8.67 -10.00 13.77
C ALA A 13 9.96 -10.62 13.21
N LEU A 14 10.29 -10.33 11.95
CA LEU A 14 11.42 -10.94 11.19
C LEU A 14 11.33 -12.47 11.06
N VAL A 15 10.16 -13.04 11.36
CA VAL A 15 9.82 -14.45 11.23
C VAL A 15 8.34 -14.55 10.81
N PRO A 16 7.92 -15.59 10.06
CA PRO A 16 6.52 -15.76 9.69
C PRO A 16 5.64 -16.04 10.94
N PRO A 17 4.34 -15.70 10.92
CA PRO A 17 3.45 -15.92 12.06
C PRO A 17 3.26 -17.41 12.36
N PHE A 18 3.19 -18.23 11.32
CA PHE A 18 3.00 -19.68 11.43
C PHE A 18 4.25 -20.39 10.92
N TYR A 19 4.95 -21.08 11.82
CA TYR A 19 6.12 -21.90 11.48
C TYR A 19 6.24 -23.11 12.39
N THR A 20 6.63 -24.24 11.79
CA THR A 20 7.01 -25.49 12.44
C THR A 20 7.58 -26.43 11.37
N SER A 21 8.40 -27.39 11.79
CA SER A 21 8.96 -28.44 10.91
C SER A 21 7.94 -29.53 10.55
N ASN A 22 6.81 -29.61 11.25
CA ASN A 22 5.76 -30.61 11.01
C ASN A 22 4.55 -29.97 10.32
N ILE A 23 4.24 -30.41 9.10
CA ILE A 23 3.15 -29.88 8.28
C ILE A 23 1.76 -30.00 8.93
N LEU A 24 1.50 -31.06 9.70
CA LEU A 24 0.22 -31.24 10.38
C LEU A 24 0.07 -30.23 11.53
N LEU A 25 1.15 -29.98 12.28
CA LEU A 25 1.17 -28.93 13.29
C LEU A 25 1.06 -27.53 12.66
N LEU A 26 1.63 -27.33 11.48
CA LEU A 26 1.52 -26.05 10.76
C LEU A 26 0.07 -25.78 10.37
N ALA A 27 -0.59 -26.77 9.79
CA ALA A 27 -2.01 -26.68 9.45
C ALA A 27 -2.86 -26.40 10.70
N GLY A 28 -2.57 -27.07 11.82
CA GLY A 28 -3.22 -26.83 13.11
C GLY A 28 -3.09 -25.37 13.57
N LYS A 29 -1.86 -24.83 13.58
CA LYS A 29 -1.62 -23.42 13.96
C LYS A 29 -2.34 -22.43 13.06
N ILE A 30 -2.33 -22.67 11.74
CA ILE A 30 -3.02 -21.81 10.76
C ILE A 30 -4.53 -21.81 11.02
N CYS A 31 -5.13 -22.99 11.19
CA CYS A 31 -6.56 -23.12 11.46
C CYS A 31 -6.97 -22.53 12.81
N ALA A 32 -6.09 -22.63 13.82
CA ALA A 32 -6.32 -22.05 15.14
C ALA A 32 -6.03 -20.54 15.19
N GLY A 33 -5.28 -19.99 14.23
CA GLY A 33 -4.80 -18.61 14.28
C GLY A 33 -3.76 -18.36 15.38
N GLU A 34 -3.02 -19.38 15.79
CA GLU A 34 -2.03 -19.28 16.87
C GLU A 34 -0.65 -18.83 16.35
N TYR A 35 -0.22 -17.64 16.80
CA TYR A 35 1.10 -17.08 16.53
C TYR A 35 1.57 -16.22 17.71
N ASP A 36 2.86 -15.93 17.79
CA ASP A 36 3.43 -15.12 18.87
C ASP A 36 3.05 -13.64 18.74
N HIS A 37 2.50 -13.03 19.79
CA HIS A 37 2.14 -11.62 19.79
C HIS A 37 3.21 -10.73 20.43
N THR A 38 4.23 -11.31 21.05
CA THR A 38 5.29 -10.58 21.77
C THR A 38 6.02 -9.56 20.88
N PRO A 39 6.41 -9.88 19.63
CA PRO A 39 7.09 -8.92 18.75
C PRO A 39 6.26 -7.68 18.44
N LEU A 40 4.93 -7.81 18.47
CA LEU A 40 4.00 -6.73 18.14
C LEU A 40 4.00 -5.62 19.20
N GLN A 41 4.30 -5.94 20.46
CA GLN A 41 4.20 -5.03 21.61
C GLN A 41 5.07 -3.76 21.47
N TYR A 42 6.14 -3.84 20.67
CA TYR A 42 7.06 -2.72 20.42
C TYR A 42 6.59 -1.77 19.31
N TYR A 43 5.49 -2.07 18.64
CA TYR A 43 4.97 -1.30 17.52
C TYR A 43 3.67 -0.56 17.86
N SER A 44 3.35 0.44 17.03
CA SER A 44 2.14 1.25 17.19
C SER A 44 0.87 0.41 17.19
N GLU A 45 -0.15 0.87 17.91
CA GLU A 45 -1.46 0.19 17.94
C GLU A 45 -2.02 0.01 16.53
N SER A 46 -1.83 0.99 15.66
CA SER A 46 -2.34 0.96 14.28
C SER A 46 -1.83 -0.26 13.50
N ILE A 47 -0.53 -0.57 13.55
CA ILE A 47 -0.01 -1.73 12.81
C ILE A 47 -0.40 -3.05 13.46
N ARG A 48 -0.45 -3.09 14.81
CA ARG A 48 -0.93 -4.26 15.55
C ARG A 48 -2.36 -4.61 15.16
N GLN A 49 -3.24 -3.62 15.20
CA GLN A 49 -4.65 -3.76 14.82
C GLN A 49 -4.78 -4.27 13.38
N ILE A 50 -4.07 -3.69 12.42
CA ILE A 50 -4.11 -4.15 11.02
C ILE A 50 -3.69 -5.61 10.89
N ILE A 51 -2.64 -6.04 11.61
CA ILE A 51 -2.18 -7.43 11.59
C ILE A 51 -3.24 -8.36 12.19
N PHE A 52 -3.80 -8.02 13.35
CA PHE A 52 -4.85 -8.82 14.02
C PHE A 52 -6.10 -8.97 13.14
N GLU A 53 -6.56 -7.88 12.55
CA GLU A 53 -7.71 -7.86 11.65
C GLU A 53 -7.44 -8.70 10.40
N CYS A 54 -6.25 -8.58 9.80
CA CYS A 54 -5.88 -9.40 8.63
C CYS A 54 -5.78 -10.91 8.95
N LEU A 55 -5.36 -11.25 10.17
CA LEU A 55 -5.19 -12.63 10.67
C LEU A 55 -6.40 -13.15 11.45
N THR A 56 -7.57 -12.52 11.30
CA THR A 56 -8.83 -13.09 11.82
C THR A 56 -9.15 -14.39 11.10
N VAL A 57 -9.31 -15.48 11.87
CA VAL A 57 -9.47 -16.85 11.33
C VAL A 57 -10.76 -16.98 10.53
N ASP A 58 -11.90 -16.56 11.11
CA ASP A 58 -13.19 -16.59 10.43
C ASP A 58 -13.21 -15.58 9.27
N PRO A 59 -13.33 -16.04 8.00
CA PRO A 59 -13.38 -15.15 6.85
C PRO A 59 -14.54 -14.16 6.87
N SER A 60 -15.63 -14.48 7.57
CA SER A 60 -16.83 -13.62 7.67
C SER A 60 -16.58 -12.40 8.56
N ASN A 61 -15.71 -12.55 9.56
CA ASN A 61 -15.31 -11.48 10.48
C ASN A 61 -14.07 -10.72 9.97
N ARG A 62 -13.32 -11.31 9.04
CA ARG A 62 -12.13 -10.68 8.46
C ARG A 62 -12.54 -9.52 7.54
N PRO A 63 -11.99 -8.31 7.70
CA PRO A 63 -12.29 -7.22 6.78
C PRO A 63 -11.81 -7.53 5.36
N ASP A 64 -12.50 -6.99 4.38
CA ASP A 64 -12.00 -6.91 3.02
C ASP A 64 -10.88 -5.86 2.90
N ILE A 65 -10.35 -5.67 1.70
CA ILE A 65 -9.27 -4.71 1.48
C ILE A 65 -9.70 -3.26 1.76
N VAL A 66 -10.99 -2.94 1.59
CA VAL A 66 -11.52 -1.61 1.88
C VAL A 66 -11.60 -1.40 3.39
N GLY A 67 -12.01 -2.42 4.15
CA GLY A 67 -11.97 -2.43 5.61
C GLY A 67 -10.55 -2.25 6.14
N VAL A 68 -9.57 -2.97 5.60
CA VAL A 68 -8.15 -2.80 5.97
C VAL A 68 -7.67 -1.38 5.66
N ALA A 69 -8.00 -0.83 4.49
CA ALA A 69 -7.62 0.54 4.12
C ALA A 69 -8.23 1.59 5.08
N LYS A 70 -9.42 1.34 5.63
CA LYS A 70 -10.04 2.20 6.66
C LYS A 70 -9.18 2.29 7.92
N LEU A 71 -8.59 1.18 8.35
CA LEU A 71 -7.74 1.13 9.55
C LEU A 71 -6.46 1.97 9.42
N CYS A 72 -5.95 2.16 8.20
CA CYS A 72 -4.77 2.98 7.92
C CYS A 72 -5.08 4.27 7.17
N THR A 73 -6.34 4.71 7.14
CA THR A 73 -6.79 5.86 6.32
C THR A 73 -6.04 7.15 6.64
N GLU A 74 -5.77 7.44 7.91
CA GLU A 74 -5.00 8.63 8.30
C GLU A 74 -3.61 8.66 7.64
N GLN A 75 -2.87 7.55 7.74
CA GLN A 75 -1.56 7.43 7.13
C GLN A 75 -1.62 7.42 5.62
N LEU A 76 -2.57 6.66 5.05
CA LEU A 76 -2.79 6.62 3.61
C LEU A 76 -3.07 8.03 3.07
N MET A 77 -3.93 8.83 3.69
CA MET A 77 -4.22 10.20 3.28
C MET A 77 -2.97 11.07 3.27
N LEU A 78 -2.17 11.06 4.34
CA LEU A 78 -0.92 11.82 4.44
C LEU A 78 0.06 11.45 3.31
N TYR A 79 0.24 10.15 3.03
CA TYR A 79 1.11 9.69 1.95
C TYR A 79 0.54 9.99 0.56
N THR A 80 -0.78 9.86 0.38
CA THR A 80 -1.44 10.17 -0.89
C THR A 80 -1.40 11.66 -1.20
N ASP A 81 -1.55 12.54 -0.21
CA ASP A 81 -1.52 14.00 -0.40
C ASP A 81 -0.15 14.46 -0.91
N ARG A 82 0.93 14.00 -0.27
CA ARG A 82 2.31 14.27 -0.70
C ARG A 82 2.56 13.75 -2.12
N SER A 83 2.06 12.57 -2.42
CA SER A 83 2.21 11.95 -3.74
C SER A 83 1.41 12.71 -4.81
N CYS A 84 0.18 13.12 -4.49
CA CYS A 84 -0.67 13.94 -5.35
C CYS A 84 -0.02 15.30 -5.65
N ALA A 85 0.53 15.99 -4.66
CA ALA A 85 1.24 17.26 -4.88
C ALA A 85 2.41 17.07 -5.87
N THR A 86 3.19 16.01 -5.68
CA THR A 86 4.30 15.65 -6.58
C THR A 86 3.79 15.38 -8.00
N ILE A 87 2.79 14.52 -8.15
CA ILE A 87 2.18 14.17 -9.44
C ILE A 87 1.59 15.41 -10.13
N GLN A 88 0.92 16.29 -9.39
CA GLN A 88 0.34 17.52 -9.93
C GLN A 88 1.43 18.46 -10.47
N SER A 89 2.55 18.60 -9.75
CA SER A 89 3.70 19.40 -10.20
C SER A 89 4.31 18.84 -11.49
N LEU A 90 4.46 17.52 -11.60
CA LEU A 90 4.99 16.84 -12.78
C LEU A 90 4.03 16.97 -13.96
N LYS A 91 2.72 16.76 -13.75
CA LYS A 91 1.69 16.97 -14.77
C LYS A 91 1.67 18.42 -15.26
N LYS A 92 1.88 19.41 -14.39
CA LYS A 92 1.96 20.83 -14.78
C LYS A 92 3.18 21.09 -15.66
N ARG A 93 4.35 20.56 -15.29
CA ARG A 93 5.59 20.67 -16.09
C ARG A 93 5.45 20.00 -17.46
N LEU A 94 4.84 18.81 -17.51
CA LEU A 94 4.57 18.11 -18.75
C LEU A 94 3.69 18.95 -19.68
N ARG A 95 2.56 19.46 -19.17
CA ARG A 95 1.67 20.35 -19.95
C ARG A 95 2.37 21.61 -20.45
N GLN A 96 3.21 22.23 -19.61
CA GLN A 96 3.98 23.42 -20.01
C GLN A 96 4.95 23.10 -21.15
N SER A 97 5.62 21.94 -21.08
CA SER A 97 6.50 21.44 -22.13
C SER A 97 5.74 21.22 -23.45
N GLU A 98 4.60 20.52 -23.40
CA GLU A 98 3.74 20.27 -24.56
C GLU A 98 3.27 21.57 -25.23
N LEU A 99 2.80 22.54 -24.43
CA LEU A 99 2.38 23.86 -24.93
C LEU A 99 3.55 24.63 -25.57
N TYR A 100 4.74 24.53 -25.00
CA TYR A 100 5.94 25.16 -25.55
C TYR A 100 6.32 24.58 -26.92
N TYR A 101 6.25 23.26 -27.09
CA TYR A 101 6.52 22.62 -28.39
C TYR A 101 5.47 22.98 -29.45
N LEU A 102 4.18 22.97 -29.10
CA LEU A 102 3.10 23.36 -30.02
C LEU A 102 3.24 24.82 -30.48
N LYS A 103 3.60 25.72 -29.57
CA LYS A 103 3.82 27.13 -29.91
C LYS A 103 4.96 27.31 -30.91
N GLN A 104 6.07 26.60 -30.73
CA GLN A 104 7.18 26.65 -31.70
C GLN A 104 6.78 26.14 -33.09
N GLN A 105 6.05 25.02 -33.19
CA GLN A 105 5.59 24.50 -34.48
C GLN A 105 4.66 25.50 -35.21
N SER A 106 3.74 26.13 -34.48
CA SER A 106 2.84 27.12 -35.07
C SER A 106 3.57 28.36 -35.60
N GLN A 107 4.66 28.78 -34.93
CA GLN A 107 5.50 29.91 -35.36
C GLN A 107 6.35 29.57 -36.58
N SER A 108 6.90 28.35 -36.68
CA SER A 108 7.67 27.92 -37.86
C SER A 108 6.81 27.81 -39.12
N GLN A 109 5.55 27.39 -39.02
CA GLN A 109 4.63 27.29 -40.16
C GLN A 109 4.18 28.65 -40.69
N SER A 110 3.93 29.61 -39.80
CA SER A 110 3.48 30.95 -40.20
C SER A 110 4.60 31.79 -40.85
N GLN A 111 5.86 31.53 -40.51
CA GLN A 111 7.01 32.13 -41.22
C GLN A 111 7.22 31.58 -42.64
N GLN A 112 6.86 30.31 -42.90
CA GLN A 112 6.98 29.70 -44.24
C GLN A 112 5.90 30.14 -45.23
N GLN A 113 4.74 30.62 -44.76
CA GLN A 113 3.64 31.10 -45.61
C GLN A 113 3.71 32.60 -45.95
N SER A 114 4.66 33.32 -45.36
CA SER A 114 4.85 34.77 -45.56
C SER A 114 5.93 35.10 -46.60
N VAL A 115 6.42 34.09 -47.33
CA VAL A 115 7.42 34.16 -48.41
C VAL A 115 6.77 33.67 -49.69
#